data_AF-A0A6B2SQ11-F1
#
_entry.id   AF-A0A6B2SQ11-F1
#
_cell.length_a   1.000
_cell.length_b   1.000
_cell.length_c   1.000
_cell.angle_alpha   90.00
_cell.angle_beta   90.00
_cell.angle_gamma   90.00
#
_symmetry.space_group_name_H-M   'P 1'
#
loop_
_entity.id
_entity.type
_entity.pdbx_description
1 polymer ?
#
loop_
_entity_poly.entity_id
_entity_poly.type
_entity_poly.pdbx_seq_one_letter_code
_entity_poly.pdbx_strand_id
1 'polypeptide(L)'
;FDRIADRTPIVASLMPGGRFTAVDIHEAGGVGLVARELLKQELVGGSTRNVDGRTLAEVAEAAVETPGQEVVVSIEHPIKP
;
A
#
# COMPACT_ATOMS: atom_id res chain seq x y z
N PHE A 1 2.02 10.55 -15.91
CA PHE A 1 2.30 10.09 -14.54
C PHE A 1 1.73 11.07 -13.53
N ASP A 2 2.03 12.35 -13.69
CA ASP A 2 1.63 13.49 -12.84
C ASP A 2 0.16 13.43 -12.38
N ARG A 3 -0.82 13.32 -13.31
CA ARG A 3 -2.25 13.20 -12.98
C ARG A 3 -2.59 12.17 -11.90
N ILE A 4 -1.90 11.02 -11.88
CA ILE A 4 -2.13 9.98 -10.87
C ILE A 4 -1.28 10.26 -9.63
N ALA A 5 -0.01 10.65 -9.80
CA ALA A 5 0.89 10.94 -8.69
C ALA A 5 0.38 12.10 -7.81
N ASP A 6 -0.13 13.17 -8.41
CA ASP A 6 -0.61 14.38 -7.73
C ASP A 6 -1.82 14.13 -6.83
N ARG A 7 -2.55 13.03 -7.05
CA ARG A 7 -3.73 12.64 -6.26
C ARG A 7 -3.50 11.42 -5.37
N THR A 8 -2.29 10.85 -5.37
CA THR A 8 -1.99 9.60 -4.66
C THR A 8 -1.09 9.89 -3.48
N PRO A 9 -1.63 9.87 -2.24
CA PRO A 9 -0.83 10.10 -1.04
C PRO A 9 0.26 9.03 -0.87
N ILE A 10 1.35 9.41 -0.21
CA ILE A 10 2.43 8.48 0.14
C ILE A 10 2.08 7.79 1.46
N VAL A 11 1.81 6.48 1.39
CA VAL A 11 1.41 5.66 2.55
C VAL A 11 2.50 4.69 3.02
N ALA A 12 3.65 4.61 2.35
CA ALA A 12 4.76 3.75 2.77
C ALA A 12 6.11 4.49 2.68
N SER A 13 6.96 4.30 3.69
CA SER A 13 8.24 5.02 3.81
C SER A 13 9.43 4.12 3.48
N LEU A 14 9.87 4.11 2.22
CA LEU A 14 10.99 3.26 1.77
C LEU A 14 12.25 4.07 1.42
N MET A 15 13.41 3.52 1.75
CA MET A 15 14.70 4.02 1.29
C MET A 15 14.74 4.05 -0.26
N PRO A 16 15.36 5.07 -0.88
CA PRO A 16 16.21 6.10 -0.28
C PRO A 16 15.48 7.33 0.28
N GLY A 17 14.18 7.51 0.00
CA GLY A 17 13.43 8.72 0.41
C GLY A 17 12.78 8.63 1.80
N GLY A 18 12.79 7.44 2.41
CA GLY A 18 12.15 7.12 3.67
C GLY A 18 13.05 6.35 4.63
N ARG A 19 12.43 5.72 5.64
CA ARG A 19 13.13 5.09 6.77
C ARG A 19 13.35 3.58 6.61
N PHE A 20 12.51 2.88 5.85
CA PHE A 20 12.46 1.41 5.87
C PHE A 20 12.92 0.77 4.55
N THR A 21 13.19 -0.53 4.57
CA THR A 21 13.69 -1.32 3.44
C THR A 21 12.60 -2.21 2.83
N ALA A 22 12.94 -2.89 1.73
CA ALA A 22 12.05 -3.88 1.12
C ALA A 22 11.78 -5.10 2.03
N VAL A 23 12.67 -5.39 2.99
CA VAL A 23 12.45 -6.45 3.98
C VAL A 23 11.41 -5.99 5.00
N ASP A 24 11.58 -4.77 5.52
CA ASP A 24 10.65 -4.20 6.50
C ASP A 24 9.21 -4.12 5.97
N ILE A 25 9.01 -3.73 4.70
CA ILE A 25 7.66 -3.73 4.12
C ILE A 25 7.09 -5.13 3.99
N HIS A 26 7.92 -6.14 3.65
CA HIS A 26 7.46 -7.52 3.59
C HIS A 26 7.00 -7.98 4.98
N GLU A 27 7.79 -7.69 6.02
CA GLU A 27 7.47 -8.02 7.41
C GLU A 27 6.26 -7.24 7.95
N ALA A 28 6.01 -6.02 7.48
CA ALA A 28 4.85 -5.23 7.88
C ALA A 28 3.50 -5.78 7.36
N GLY A 29 3.51 -6.59 6.30
CA GLY A 29 2.31 -7.07 5.60
C GLY A 29 2.40 -6.99 4.07
N GLY A 30 3.53 -6.53 3.54
CA GLY A 30 3.87 -6.51 2.13
C GLY A 30 3.11 -5.46 1.32
N VAL A 31 3.23 -5.57 0.00
CA VAL A 31 2.58 -4.64 -0.95
C VAL A 31 1.05 -4.78 -0.92
N GLY A 32 0.51 -5.93 -0.49
CA GLY A 32 -0.93 -6.10 -0.28
C GLY A 32 -1.50 -5.11 0.75
N LEU A 33 -0.73 -4.82 1.80
CA LEU A 33 -1.09 -3.83 2.81
C LEU A 33 -1.15 -2.41 2.22
N VAL A 34 -0.22 -2.05 1.34
CA VAL A 34 -0.25 -0.79 0.59
C VAL A 34 -1.47 -0.71 -0.32
N ALA A 35 -1.78 -1.79 -1.05
CA ALA A 35 -2.96 -1.86 -1.90
C ALA A 35 -4.25 -1.66 -1.09
N ARG A 36 -4.31 -2.23 0.12
CA ARG A 36 -5.44 -2.08 1.04
C ARG A 36 -5.68 -0.62 1.41
N GLU A 37 -4.63 0.13 1.74
CA GLU A 37 -4.75 1.56 2.06
C GLU A 37 -5.19 2.39 0.85
N LEU A 38 -4.63 2.13 -0.34
CA LEU A 38 -5.03 2.84 -1.57
C LEU A 38 -6.47 2.54 -2.01
N LEU A 39 -6.96 1.33 -1.73
CA LEU A 39 -8.34 0.93 -2.05
C LEU A 39 -9.38 1.65 -1.19
N LYS A 40 -9.05 2.06 0.04
CA LYS A 40 -9.98 2.83 0.91
C LYS A 40 -10.45 4.15 0.28
N GLN A 41 -9.67 4.71 -0.64
CA GLN A 41 -10.01 5.91 -1.40
C GLN A 41 -10.18 5.66 -2.91
N GLU A 42 -10.37 4.39 -3.31
CA GLU A 42 -10.58 4.00 -4.72
C GLU A 42 -9.48 4.52 -5.68
N LEU A 43 -8.25 4.68 -5.18
CA LEU A 43 -7.13 5.20 -5.98
C LEU A 43 -6.57 4.17 -6.96
N VAL A 44 -6.84 2.89 -6.69
CA VAL A 44 -6.46 1.73 -7.51
C VAL A 44 -7.69 0.88 -7.84
N GLY A 45 -7.67 0.23 -9.01
CA GLY A 45 -8.81 -0.58 -9.47
C GLY A 45 -8.87 -1.94 -8.76
N GLY A 46 -9.75 -2.07 -7.77
CA GLY A 46 -9.89 -3.30 -6.98
C GLY A 46 -10.26 -4.56 -7.78
N SER A 47 -11.02 -4.42 -8.87
CA SER A 47 -11.43 -5.54 -9.74
C SER A 47 -10.37 -6.00 -10.73
N THR A 48 -9.20 -5.34 -10.75
CA THR A 48 -8.09 -5.69 -11.64
C THR A 48 -7.58 -7.08 -11.29
N ARG A 49 -7.50 -7.99 -12.28
CA ARG A 49 -7.01 -9.35 -12.09
C ARG A 49 -5.48 -9.40 -12.08
N ASN A 50 -4.94 -10.20 -11.17
CA ASN A 50 -3.52 -10.55 -11.08
C ASN A 50 -3.23 -11.89 -11.76
N VAL A 51 -1.94 -12.21 -11.90
CA VAL A 51 -1.45 -13.44 -12.57
C VAL A 51 -1.84 -14.74 -11.86
N ASP A 52 -2.15 -14.68 -10.57
CA ASP A 52 -2.63 -15.80 -9.76
C ASP A 52 -4.16 -15.98 -9.82
N GLY A 53 -4.84 -15.16 -10.64
CA GLY A 53 -6.28 -15.20 -10.83
C GLY A 53 -7.09 -14.37 -9.85
N ARG A 54 -6.50 -13.89 -8.74
CA ARG A 54 -7.16 -13.04 -7.75
C ARG A 54 -7.28 -11.60 -8.23
N THR A 55 -8.30 -10.90 -7.74
CA THR A 55 -8.41 -9.44 -7.91
C THR A 55 -7.47 -8.70 -6.95
N LEU A 56 -7.17 -7.43 -7.23
CA LEU A 56 -6.36 -6.61 -6.32
C LEU A 56 -7.03 -6.45 -4.96
N ALA A 57 -8.37 -6.36 -4.91
CA ALA A 57 -9.12 -6.30 -3.68
C ALA A 57 -8.95 -7.58 -2.83
N GLU A 58 -9.01 -8.77 -3.45
CA GLU A 58 -8.78 -10.04 -2.77
C GLU A 58 -7.34 -10.18 -2.24
N VAL A 59 -6.35 -9.68 -2.99
CA VAL A 59 -4.95 -9.65 -2.52
C VAL A 59 -4.79 -8.70 -1.33
N ALA A 60 -5.44 -7.55 -1.37
CA ALA A 60 -5.41 -6.57 -0.28
C ALA A 60 -6.14 -7.05 0.98
N GLU A 61 -7.27 -7.74 0.82
CA GLU A 61 -8.02 -8.36 1.93
C GLU A 61 -7.21 -9.47 2.60
N ALA A 62 -6.47 -10.26 1.82
CA ALA A 62 -5.61 -11.33 2.33
C ALA A 62 -4.33 -10.81 3.02
N ALA A 63 -4.03 -9.50 2.95
CA ALA A 63 -2.85 -8.93 3.57
C ALA A 63 -2.99 -8.89 5.10
N VAL A 64 -2.08 -9.55 5.80
CA VAL A 64 -2.00 -9.54 7.27
C VAL A 64 -1.06 -8.43 7.69
N GLU A 65 -1.60 -7.43 8.37
CA GLU A 65 -0.80 -6.36 8.95
C GLU A 65 -0.13 -6.83 10.24
N THR A 66 1.17 -6.58 10.35
CA THR A 66 1.94 -6.86 11.57
C THR A 66 1.61 -5.82 12.64
N PRO A 67 1.15 -6.23 13.84
CA PRO A 67 0.80 -5.30 14.90
C PRO A 67 1.96 -4.34 15.26
N GLY A 68 1.69 -3.04 15.27
CA GLY A 68 2.66 -2.01 15.64
C GLY A 68 3.70 -1.70 14.56
N GLN A 69 3.56 -2.22 13.33
CA GLN A 69 4.39 -1.82 12.20
C GLN A 69 4.21 -0.31 11.90
N GLU A 70 5.30 0.36 11.54
CA GLU A 70 5.33 1.79 11.18
C GLU A 70 5.62 2.02 9.69
N VAL A 71 5.72 0.95 8.89
CA VAL A 71 6.22 0.97 7.51
C VAL A 71 5.15 1.46 6.54
N VAL A 72 3.92 1.00 6.72
CA VAL A 72 2.73 1.41 5.96
C VAL A 72 1.78 2.13 6.91
N VAL A 73 1.47 3.40 6.62
CA VAL A 73 0.58 4.22 7.44
C VAL A 73 -0.82 4.27 6.87
N SER A 74 -1.81 4.63 7.70
CA SER A 74 -3.19 4.84 7.23
C SER A 74 -3.24 5.91 6.14
N ILE A 75 -4.04 5.69 5.09
CA ILE A 75 -4.27 6.71 4.05
C ILE A 75 -4.95 7.98 4.58
N GLU A 76 -5.57 7.92 5.75
CA GLU A 76 -6.15 9.09 6.44
C GLU A 76 -5.07 9.98 7.08
N HIS A 77 -3.91 9.40 7.39
CA HIS A 77 -2.75 10.09 7.98
C HIS A 77 -1.48 9.75 7.17
N PRO A 78 -1.42 10.12 5.89
CA PRO A 78 -0.33 9.74 5.02
C PRO A 78 0.96 10.50 5.36
N ILE A 79 2.10 9.96 4.94
CA ILE A 79 3.41 10.62 5.10
C ILE A 79 3.45 11.92 4.29
N LYS A 80 2.84 11.90 3.10
CA LYS A 80 2.68 13.06 2.23
C LYS A 80 1.29 13.01 1.58
N PRO A 81 0.54 14.13 1.58
CA PRO A 81 -0.75 14.21 0.91
C PRO A 81 -0.61 14.08 -0.61
#